data_AF-A0A1Q7CC86-F1
#
_entry.id   AF-A0A1Q7CC86-F1
#
_cell.length_a   1.000
_cell.length_b   1.000
_cell.length_c   1.000
_cell.angle_alpha   90.00
_cell.angle_beta   90.00
_cell.angle_gamma   90.00
#
_symmetry.space_group_name_H-M   'P 1'
#
loop_
_entity.id
_entity.type
_entity.pdbx_description
1 polymer ?
#
loop_
_entity_poly.entity_id
_entity_poly.type
_entity_poly.pdbx_seq_one_letter_code
_entity_poly.pdbx_strand_id
1 'polypeptide(L)'
;MHEQVVQVECYSGYKADERPLRLKLRDGAREIVAIEDRWYPPGATYFRVLVDDGDRYLLRHEEAQDVWSLAGFRAAVLRQYPTVLRNIKALTT
;
A
#
# COMPACT_ATOMS: atom_id res chain seq x y z
N MET A 1 -4.90 17.32 7.28
CA MET A 1 -4.22 16.12 6.77
C MET A 1 -4.36 16.17 5.25
N HIS A 2 -3.28 16.03 4.49
CA HIS A 2 -3.36 16.19 3.03
C HIS A 2 -3.74 14.83 2.41
N GLU A 3 -4.99 14.70 1.98
CA GLU A 3 -5.38 13.59 1.10
C GLU A 3 -4.70 13.79 -0.25
N GLN A 4 -3.78 12.90 -0.59
CA GLN A 4 -3.11 12.92 -1.89
C GLN A 4 -3.95 12.14 -2.88
N VAL A 5 -4.57 12.85 -3.82
CA VAL A 5 -5.24 12.23 -4.97
C VAL A 5 -4.18 11.51 -5.80
N VAL A 6 -4.47 10.25 -6.15
CA VAL A 6 -3.57 9.37 -6.91
C VAL A 6 -4.30 8.85 -8.13
N GLN A 7 -3.53 8.48 -9.16
CA GLN A 7 -4.13 7.85 -10.34
C GLN A 7 -3.85 6.35 -10.29
N VAL A 8 -4.89 5.55 -10.38
CA VAL A 8 -4.78 4.08 -10.34
C VAL A 8 -5.25 3.54 -11.67
N GLU A 9 -4.41 2.79 -12.36
CA GLU A 9 -4.80 2.09 -13.58
C GLU A 9 -5.45 0.77 -13.18
N CYS A 10 -6.78 0.72 -13.28
CA CYS A 10 -7.57 -0.49 -13.10
C CYS A 10 -7.72 -1.20 -14.44
N TYR A 11 -7.53 -2.52 -14.46
CA TYR A 11 -7.88 -3.32 -15.63
C TYR A 11 -9.38 -3.62 -15.61
N SER A 12 -10.18 -2.92 -16.41
CA SER A 12 -11.60 -3.22 -16.62
C SER A 12 -11.77 -4.40 -17.58
N GLY A 13 -11.31 -5.58 -17.15
CA GLY A 13 -11.37 -6.81 -17.95
C GLY A 13 -12.68 -7.58 -17.74
N TYR A 14 -13.77 -7.14 -18.37
CA TYR A 14 -15.02 -7.86 -18.73
C TYR A 14 -15.74 -8.82 -17.73
N LYS A 15 -15.23 -9.10 -16.53
CA LYS A 15 -15.90 -9.91 -15.50
C LYS A 15 -15.42 -9.48 -14.11
N ALA A 16 -16.17 -8.60 -13.47
CA ALA A 16 -16.33 -8.45 -12.01
C ALA A 16 -15.09 -8.33 -11.08
N ASP A 17 -13.86 -8.30 -11.59
CA ASP A 17 -12.65 -8.10 -10.80
C ASP A 17 -11.84 -6.94 -11.37
N GLU A 18 -12.28 -5.72 -11.07
CA GLU A 18 -11.43 -4.55 -11.23
C GLU A 18 -10.22 -4.71 -10.29
N ARG A 19 -9.06 -4.94 -10.92
CA ARG A 19 -7.80 -5.07 -10.21
C ARG A 19 -6.95 -3.85 -10.50
N PRO A 20 -6.59 -3.06 -9.48
CA PRO A 20 -5.60 -2.00 -9.65
C PRO A 20 -4.27 -2.65 -10.03
N LEU A 21 -3.78 -2.34 -11.24
CA LEU A 21 -2.52 -2.86 -11.78
C LEU A 21 -1.34 -1.93 -11.47
N ARG A 22 -1.57 -0.62 -11.58
CA ARG A 22 -0.52 0.38 -11.42
C ARG A 22 -1.01 1.57 -10.63
N LEU A 23 -0.19 1.99 -9.67
CA LEU A 23 -0.40 3.18 -8.87
C LEU A 23 0.54 4.28 -9.37
N LYS A 24 -0.02 5.36 -9.93
CA LYS A 24 0.71 6.58 -10.27
C LYS A 24 0.59 7.58 -9.13
N LEU A 25 1.70 7.72 -8.41
CA LEU A 25 1.92 8.75 -7.40
C LEU A 25 2.67 9.93 -8.04
N ARG A 26 2.72 11.05 -7.32
CA ARG A 26 3.55 12.21 -7.73
C ARG A 26 5.04 11.88 -7.76
N ASP A 27 5.48 10.95 -6.91
CA ASP A 27 6.84 10.41 -6.85
C ASP A 27 7.14 9.33 -7.91
N GLY A 28 6.15 8.91 -8.69
CA GLY A 28 6.32 7.97 -9.80
C GLY A 28 5.26 6.87 -9.85
N ALA A 29 5.32 6.08 -10.93
CA ALA A 29 4.49 4.89 -11.08
C ALA A 29 5.08 3.72 -10.27
N ARG A 30 4.20 2.95 -9.63
CA ARG A 30 4.50 1.71 -8.91
C ARG A 30 3.61 0.61 -9.44
N GLU A 31 4.19 -0.55 -9.68
CA GLU A 31 3.45 -1.72 -10.14
C GLU A 31 2.93 -2.50 -8.93
N ILE A 32 1.64 -2.80 -8.95
CA ILE A 32 0.98 -3.56 -7.90
C ILE A 32 1.18 -5.05 -8.23
N VAL A 33 1.94 -5.73 -7.38
CA VAL A 33 2.25 -7.17 -7.55
C VAL A 33 1.19 -8.05 -6.92
N ALA A 34 0.55 -7.59 -5.84
CA ALA A 34 -0.52 -8.31 -5.18
C ALA A 34 -1.50 -7.36 -4.48
N ILE A 35 -2.75 -7.76 -4.40
CA ILE A 35 -3.76 -7.09 -3.56
C ILE A 35 -3.86 -7.94 -2.30
N GLU A 36 -3.36 -7.42 -1.17
CA GLU A 36 -3.40 -8.15 0.10
C GLU A 36 -4.83 -8.23 0.63
N ASP A 37 -5.61 -7.16 0.50
CA ASP A 37 -6.95 -7.08 1.08
C ASP A 37 -7.81 -5.99 0.39
N ARG A 38 -9.14 -6.16 0.38
CA ARG A 38 -10.11 -5.22 -0.20
C ARG A 38 -11.34 -5.15 0.68
N TRP A 39 -11.79 -3.93 1.01
CA TRP A 39 -12.99 -3.73 1.83
C TRP A 39 -13.91 -2.66 1.25
N TYR A 40 -15.22 -2.87 1.43
CA TYR A 40 -16.30 -2.06 0.87
C TYR A 40 -17.13 -1.40 1.99
N PRO A 41 -16.59 -0.39 2.68
CA PRO A 41 -17.40 0.42 3.57
C PRO A 41 -18.44 1.25 2.77
N PRO A 42 -19.50 1.74 3.43
CA PRO A 42 -20.51 2.55 2.77
C PRO A 42 -19.90 3.87 2.26
N GLY A 43 -19.93 4.07 0.94
CA GLY A 43 -19.53 5.32 0.27
C GLY A 43 -18.08 5.39 -0.21
N ALA A 44 -17.24 4.39 0.08
CA ALA A 44 -15.90 4.29 -0.49
C ALA A 44 -15.41 2.84 -0.46
N THR A 45 -14.60 2.46 -1.42
CA THR A 45 -13.89 1.18 -1.43
C THR A 45 -12.44 1.39 -1.03
N TYR A 46 -11.88 0.48 -0.26
CA TYR A 46 -10.47 0.53 0.12
C TYR A 46 -9.74 -0.71 -0.39
N PHE A 47 -8.51 -0.48 -0.84
CA PHE A 47 -7.64 -1.50 -1.40
C PHE A 47 -6.28 -1.44 -0.72
N ARG A 48 -5.89 -2.55 -0.08
CA ARG A 48 -4.51 -2.76 0.38
C ARG A 48 -3.75 -3.51 -0.69
N VAL A 49 -2.74 -2.85 -1.24
CA VAL A 49 -1.92 -3.37 -2.34
C VAL A 49 -0.47 -3.45 -1.94
N LEU A 50 0.19 -4.54 -2.35
CA LEU A 50 1.63 -4.74 -2.28
C LEU A 50 2.22 -4.34 -3.63
N VAL A 51 3.25 -3.51 -3.61
CA VAL A 51 4.02 -3.16 -4.81
C VAL A 51 5.31 -3.97 -4.88
N ASP A 52 5.94 -3.99 -6.05
CA ASP A 52 7.21 -4.70 -6.34
C ASP A 52 8.32 -4.39 -5.31
N ASP A 53 8.41 -3.14 -4.84
CA ASP A 53 9.40 -2.72 -3.83
C ASP A 53 9.20 -3.40 -2.44
N GLY A 54 8.09 -4.13 -2.27
CA GLY A 54 7.65 -4.71 -0.99
C GLY A 54 6.84 -3.75 -0.13
N ASP A 55 6.72 -2.48 -0.55
CA ASP A 55 5.89 -1.49 0.11
C ASP A 55 4.41 -1.81 -0.01
N ARG A 56 3.64 -1.44 1.02
CA ARG A 56 2.21 -1.62 1.07
C ARG A 56 1.51 -0.27 0.96
N TYR A 57 0.58 -0.14 0.05
CA TYR A 57 -0.22 1.06 -0.13
C TYR A 57 -1.68 0.78 0.23
N LEU A 58 -2.30 1.76 0.87
CA LEU A 58 -3.72 1.78 1.17
C LEU A 58 -4.40 2.86 0.34
N LEU A 59 -5.18 2.41 -0.63
CA LEU A 59 -5.92 3.24 -1.56
C LEU A 59 -7.37 3.33 -1.10
N ARG A 60 -7.97 4.51 -1.22
CA ARG A 60 -9.39 4.78 -1.04
C ARG A 60 -9.94 5.20 -2.38
N HIS A 61 -10.93 4.48 -2.87
CA HIS A 61 -11.68 4.78 -4.08
C HIS A 61 -13.06 5.28 -3.70
N GLU A 62 -13.37 6.51 -4.05
CA GLU A 62 -14.70 7.09 -3.87
C GLU A 62 -15.53 6.80 -5.12
N GLU A 63 -16.32 5.73 -5.09
CA GLU A 63 -17.17 5.30 -6.22
C GLU A 63 -18.11 6.41 -6.70
N ALA A 64 -18.54 7.30 -5.80
CA ALA A 64 -19.43 8.41 -6.13
C ALA A 64 -18.79 9.47 -7.06
N GLN A 65 -17.47 9.64 -6.98
CA GLN A 65 -16.72 10.65 -7.75
C GLN A 65 -15.71 10.00 -8.71
N ASP A 66 -15.56 8.67 -8.65
CA ASP A 66 -14.50 7.90 -9.29
C ASP A 66 -13.09 8.43 -8.97
N VAL A 67 -12.91 8.95 -7.74
CA VAL A 67 -11.64 9.54 -7.29
C VAL A 67 -10.89 8.55 -6.44
N TRP A 68 -9.59 8.42 -6.72
CA TRP A 68 -8.66 7.61 -5.92
C TRP A 68 -7.79 8.52 -5.05
N SER A 69 -7.74 8.23 -3.76
CA SER A 69 -6.97 8.96 -2.76
C SER A 69 -6.09 7.99 -1.97
N LEU A 70 -4.87 8.41 -1.67
CA LEU A 70 -3.97 7.66 -0.82
C LEU A 70 -4.35 7.86 0.65
N ALA A 71 -4.95 6.83 1.26
CA ALA A 71 -5.31 6.86 2.68
C ALA A 71 -4.11 6.54 3.58
N GLY A 72 -3.12 5.80 3.08
CA GLY A 72 -1.87 5.56 3.77
C GLY A 72 -0.90 4.69 2.97
N PHE A 73 0.35 4.66 3.40
CA PHE A 73 1.32 3.69 2.90
C PHE A 73 2.16 3.20 4.07
N ARG A 74 2.65 1.98 3.97
CA ARG A 74 3.54 1.36 4.94
C ARG A 74 4.71 0.79 4.16
N ALA A 75 5.86 1.45 4.32
CA ALA A 75 7.08 0.94 3.74
C ALA A 75 7.40 -0.45 4.31
N ALA A 76 7.90 -1.37 3.49
CA ALA A 76 8.48 -2.60 4.00
C ALA A 76 9.70 -2.23 4.85
N VAL A 77 9.57 -2.38 6.17
CA VAL A 77 10.67 -2.13 7.11
C VAL A 77 11.75 -3.19 6.89
N LEU A 78 12.65 -2.92 5.94
CA LEU A 78 13.96 -3.58 5.80
C LEU A 78 15.08 -2.57 5.64
N ARG A 79 14.91 -1.34 6.16
CA ARG A 79 16.01 -0.41 6.37
C ARG A 79 16.04 0.08 7.82
N GLN A 80 16.74 -0.70 8.64
CA GLN A 80 17.49 -0.34 9.86
C GLN A 80 17.21 -1.28 11.03
N TYR A 81 17.83 -2.47 10.98
CA TYR A 81 18.42 -3.04 12.18
C TYR A 81 19.92 -2.73 12.13
N PRO A 82 20.44 -1.66 12.76
CA PRO A 82 21.80 -1.74 13.25
C PRO A 82 21.78 -2.74 14.40
N THR A 83 22.13 -3.98 14.09
CA THR A 83 22.53 -4.99 15.07
C THR A 83 23.74 -4.44 15.82
N VAL A 84 23.54 -3.64 16.86
CA VAL A 84 24.56 -3.31 17.84
C VAL A 84 24.16 -3.93 19.17
N LEU A 85 24.71 -5.13 19.38
CA LEU A 85 25.28 -5.64 20.62
C LEU A 85 24.55 -5.24 21.92
N ARG A 86 23.97 -6.24 22.59
CA ARG A 86 24.19 -6.35 24.03
C ARG A 86 24.62 -7.77 24.40
N ASN A 87 25.92 -7.98 24.24
CA ASN A 87 26.68 -8.93 25.04
C ASN A 87 26.47 -8.55 26.52
N ILE A 88 25.69 -9.34 27.24
CA ILE A 88 25.95 -9.56 28.66
C ILE A 88 26.34 -11.03 28.80
N LYS A 89 27.64 -11.31 28.52
CA LYS A 89 28.26 -12.50 29.08
C LYS A 89 28.15 -12.42 30.59
N ALA A 90 27.57 -13.47 31.14
CA ALA A 90 27.77 -14.06 32.46
C ALA A 90 28.94 -13.49 33.29
N LEU A 91 28.62 -13.15 34.55
CA LEU A 91 29.31 -13.57 35.78
C LEU A 91 28.21 -13.59 36.87
N THR A 92 27.41 -14.66 37.00
CA THR A 92 27.61 -15.77 37.96
C THR A 92 28.77 -15.57 38.95
N THR A 93 28.35 -15.49 40.22
CA THR A 93 28.94 -16.00 41.48
C THR A 93 30.45 -15.96 41.68
#